data_AF-A0A2S6A0X8-F1
#
_entry.id   AF-A0A2S6A0X8-F1
#
_cell.length_a   1.000
_cell.length_b   1.000
_cell.length_c   1.000
_cell.angle_alpha   90.00
_cell.angle_beta   90.00
_cell.angle_gamma   90.00
#
_symmetry.space_group_name_H-M   'P 1'
#
loop_
_entity.id
_entity.type
_entity.pdbx_description
1 polymer ?
#
loop_
_entity_poly.entity_id
_entity_poly.type
_entity_poly.pdbx_seq_one_letter_code
_entity_poly.pdbx_strand_id
1 'polypeptide(L)'
;MRRRRGCSRTTDGLGARCGAYDEDGIMHETTISGPPRQRVRRRAATVAAGGILGAAAVFAVAIPQTANAAVTRLGATPDMNFGIATNYGSGCSYTLQANVTDPVAPVTFYDNGAPIGVAPPGGAYALITWVPAVPGQHTLSAVQAGQPAQMPAATLVLPVGTGIHLGYACLVAGG
;
A
#
# COMPACT_ATOMS: atom_id res chain seq x y z
N MET A 1 -13.05 13.76 -66.14
CA MET A 1 -13.25 14.74 -65.05
C MET A 1 -12.24 14.46 -63.94
N ARG A 2 -11.49 15.48 -63.49
CA ARG A 2 -10.32 15.33 -62.60
C ARG A 2 -10.75 15.19 -61.12
N ARG A 3 -10.48 14.06 -60.47
CA ARG A 3 -10.63 13.92 -58.99
C ARG A 3 -9.38 14.49 -58.29
N ARG A 4 -9.55 15.55 -57.50
CA ARG A 4 -8.51 16.07 -56.59
C ARG A 4 -8.41 15.15 -55.36
N ARG A 5 -7.19 14.78 -54.96
CA ARG A 5 -6.93 14.11 -53.67
C ARG A 5 -6.38 15.15 -52.69
N GLY A 6 -7.06 15.37 -51.57
CA GLY A 6 -6.56 16.14 -50.44
C GLY A 6 -6.23 15.19 -49.28
N CYS A 7 -5.08 15.35 -48.64
CA CYS A 7 -4.67 14.56 -47.49
C CYS A 7 -4.34 15.55 -46.36
N SER A 8 -5.13 15.58 -45.29
CA SER A 8 -4.83 16.35 -44.08
C SER A 8 -4.03 15.49 -43.11
N ARG A 9 -2.94 16.05 -42.59
CA ARG A 9 -2.04 15.38 -41.64
C ARG A 9 -2.42 15.84 -40.23
N THR A 10 -3.03 14.97 -39.42
CA THR A 10 -3.21 15.22 -37.99
C THR A 10 -1.91 14.95 -37.25
N THR A 11 -1.53 15.82 -36.32
CA THR A 11 -0.23 15.83 -35.62
C THR A 11 -0.14 14.94 -34.37
N ASP A 12 -1.13 14.09 -34.09
CA ASP A 12 -1.23 13.40 -32.79
C ASP A 12 -0.66 11.97 -32.78
N GLY A 13 0.29 11.65 -33.65
CA GLY A 13 1.09 10.41 -33.54
C GLY A 13 0.34 9.09 -33.78
N LEU A 14 -0.97 9.10 -34.06
CA LEU A 14 -1.77 7.92 -34.43
C LEU A 14 -2.14 7.97 -35.92
N GLY A 15 -1.31 7.37 -36.78
CA GLY A 15 -1.66 6.87 -38.12
C GLY A 15 -2.20 7.89 -39.16
N ALA A 16 -1.68 7.83 -40.39
CA ALA A 16 -2.29 8.55 -41.51
C ALA A 16 -3.66 7.94 -41.86
N ARG A 17 -4.75 8.71 -41.76
CA ARG A 17 -6.08 8.31 -42.22
C ARG A 17 -6.30 8.79 -43.65
N CYS A 18 -6.36 7.85 -44.60
CA CYS A 18 -6.77 8.13 -45.98
C CYS A 18 -8.20 7.62 -46.16
N GLY A 19 -9.17 8.53 -46.25
CA GLY A 19 -10.55 8.21 -46.63
C GLY A 19 -10.88 8.82 -47.99
N ALA A 20 -11.66 8.11 -48.80
CA ALA A 20 -12.39 8.68 -49.93
C ALA A 20 -13.83 8.92 -49.49
N TYR A 21 -14.40 10.08 -49.82
CA TYR A 21 -15.81 10.38 -49.60
C TYR A 21 -16.61 9.98 -50.86
N ASP A 22 -17.73 9.30 -50.67
CA ASP A 22 -18.79 9.16 -51.67
C ASP A 22 -20.05 9.90 -51.18
N GLU A 23 -20.95 10.28 -52.08
CA GLU A 23 -21.93 11.38 -51.91
C GLU A 23 -23.04 11.16 -50.85
N ASP A 24 -23.10 10.02 -50.16
CA ASP A 24 -24.22 9.68 -49.26
C ASP A 24 -23.91 9.71 -47.75
N GLY A 25 -22.74 10.20 -47.32
CA GLY A 25 -22.52 10.59 -45.91
C GLY A 25 -22.58 9.48 -44.85
N ILE A 26 -22.53 8.20 -45.23
CA ILE A 26 -22.54 7.06 -44.29
C ILE A 26 -21.14 6.44 -44.20
N MET A 27 -20.55 6.49 -43.00
CA MET A 27 -19.26 5.89 -42.67
C MET A 27 -19.39 4.36 -42.52
N HIS A 28 -18.91 3.60 -43.50
CA HIS A 28 -18.68 2.17 -43.36
C HIS A 28 -17.25 1.93 -42.83
N GLU A 29 -17.14 1.64 -41.53
CA GLU A 29 -15.89 1.31 -40.87
C GLU A 29 -15.42 -0.10 -41.28
N THR A 30 -14.53 -0.17 -42.27
CA THR A 30 -13.91 -1.43 -42.67
C THR A 30 -12.57 -1.56 -41.94
N THR A 31 -12.57 -2.24 -40.79
CA THR A 31 -11.35 -2.54 -40.04
C THR A 31 -10.59 -3.69 -40.70
N ILE A 32 -9.57 -3.37 -41.51
CA ILE A 32 -8.59 -4.35 -42.00
C ILE A 32 -7.38 -4.31 -41.05
N SER A 33 -7.32 -5.27 -40.12
CA SER A 33 -6.18 -5.50 -39.24
C SER A 33 -5.10 -6.29 -40.00
N GLY A 34 -4.07 -5.60 -40.49
CA GLY A 34 -2.85 -6.23 -41.00
C GLY A 34 -1.85 -6.47 -39.86
N PRO A 35 -1.07 -7.57 -39.86
CA PRO A 35 -0.10 -7.83 -38.80
C PRO A 35 1.03 -6.79 -38.86
N PRO A 36 1.46 -6.20 -37.71
CA PRO A 36 2.60 -5.32 -37.70
C PRO A 36 3.88 -6.11 -38.02
N ARG A 37 4.51 -5.81 -39.16
CA ARG A 37 5.89 -6.20 -39.45
C ARG A 37 6.83 -5.37 -38.56
N GLN A 38 6.93 -5.75 -37.29
CA GLN A 38 7.88 -5.16 -36.37
C GLN A 38 9.27 -5.71 -36.71
N ARG A 39 9.99 -4.99 -37.59
CA ARG A 39 11.44 -5.07 -37.66
C ARG A 39 11.99 -4.57 -36.33
N VAL A 40 12.04 -5.47 -35.35
CA VAL A 40 12.88 -5.29 -34.17
C VAL A 40 14.30 -5.29 -34.68
N ARG A 41 14.81 -4.09 -34.95
CA ARG A 41 16.24 -3.82 -35.01
C ARG A 41 16.77 -4.24 -33.64
N ARG A 42 17.23 -5.49 -33.56
CA ARG A 42 18.09 -5.96 -32.48
C ARG A 42 19.31 -5.06 -32.54
N ARG A 43 19.31 -3.98 -31.77
CA ARG A 43 20.55 -3.35 -31.32
C ARG A 43 21.18 -4.37 -30.38
N ALA A 44 21.85 -5.35 -30.97
CA ALA A 44 22.87 -6.12 -30.28
C ALA A 44 23.95 -5.10 -29.92
N ALA A 45 23.90 -4.61 -28.68
CA ALA A 45 25.02 -3.89 -28.10
C ALA A 45 26.15 -4.92 -27.95
N THR A 46 27.04 -4.97 -28.93
CA THR A 46 28.36 -5.57 -28.80
C THR A 46 29.10 -4.77 -27.73
N VAL A 47 29.09 -5.26 -26.49
CA VAL A 47 29.99 -4.79 -25.44
C VAL A 47 31.36 -5.38 -25.79
N ALA A 48 32.24 -4.51 -26.29
CA ALA A 48 33.64 -4.82 -26.51
C ALA A 48 34.27 -5.17 -25.16
N ALA A 49 34.74 -6.42 -25.03
CA ALA A 49 35.60 -6.83 -23.93
C ALA A 49 36.98 -6.17 -24.14
N GLY A 50 37.36 -5.29 -23.22
CA GLY A 50 38.67 -4.68 -23.19
C GLY A 50 38.93 -3.98 -21.86
N GLY A 51 39.99 -4.42 -21.16
CA GLY A 51 40.64 -3.63 -20.11
C GLY A 51 40.38 -4.08 -18.67
N ILE A 52 41.39 -4.71 -18.09
CA ILE A 52 41.55 -5.02 -16.66
C ILE A 52 41.75 -3.71 -15.89
N LEU A 53 41.00 -3.48 -14.80
CA LEU A 53 41.43 -2.84 -13.53
C LEU A 53 40.19 -2.66 -12.61
N GLY A 54 40.39 -2.93 -11.32
CA GLY A 54 39.36 -3.23 -10.33
C GLY A 54 38.22 -2.22 -10.16
N ALA A 55 37.00 -2.75 -10.16
CA ALA A 55 35.86 -2.22 -9.42
C ALA A 55 34.93 -3.39 -9.12
N ALA A 56 34.73 -3.72 -7.85
CA ALA A 56 33.72 -4.68 -7.44
C ALA A 56 32.35 -4.11 -7.82
N ALA A 57 31.77 -4.60 -8.92
CA ALA A 57 30.42 -4.26 -9.31
C ALA A 57 29.45 -4.91 -8.31
N VAL A 58 29.03 -4.14 -7.30
CA VAL A 58 27.90 -4.50 -6.46
C VAL A 58 26.66 -4.43 -7.37
N PHE A 59 26.21 -5.59 -7.84
CA PHE A 59 24.89 -5.70 -8.45
C PHE A 59 23.85 -5.42 -7.38
N ALA A 60 23.39 -4.16 -7.32
CA ALA A 60 22.16 -3.83 -6.61
C ALA A 60 21.01 -4.49 -7.38
N VAL A 61 20.63 -5.69 -6.94
CA VAL A 61 19.39 -6.33 -7.39
C VAL A 61 18.25 -5.45 -6.88
N ALA A 62 17.71 -4.58 -7.74
CA ALA A 62 16.45 -3.91 -7.48
C ALA A 62 15.36 -4.98 -7.52
N ILE A 63 15.08 -5.59 -6.36
CA ILE A 63 13.92 -6.46 -6.22
C ILE A 63 12.70 -5.56 -6.38
N PRO A 64 11.84 -5.77 -7.39
CA PRO A 64 10.59 -5.02 -7.47
C PRO A 64 9.81 -5.28 -6.19
N GLN A 65 9.61 -4.24 -5.39
CA GLN A 65 8.71 -4.31 -4.25
C GLN A 65 7.30 -4.36 -4.86
N THR A 66 6.72 -5.55 -4.91
CA THR A 66 5.27 -5.67 -5.08
C THR A 66 4.66 -4.87 -3.93
N ALA A 67 3.85 -3.85 -4.24
CA ALA A 67 3.16 -3.08 -3.22
C ALA A 67 2.18 -4.02 -2.51
N ASN A 68 2.59 -4.53 -1.35
CA ASN A 68 1.77 -5.40 -0.52
C ASN A 68 1.10 -4.55 0.57
N ALA A 69 -0.11 -4.96 0.98
CA ALA A 69 -0.77 -4.42 2.16
C ALA A 69 0.09 -4.73 3.40
N ALA A 70 0.26 -3.77 4.30
CA ALA A 70 1.10 -3.92 5.48
C ALA A 70 0.74 -2.88 6.54
N VAL A 71 0.85 -3.28 7.80
CA VAL A 71 0.93 -2.31 8.90
C VAL A 71 2.38 -1.88 9.08
N THR A 72 2.64 -0.58 8.96
CA THR A 72 4.00 -0.01 9.04
C THR A 72 4.36 0.52 10.42
N ARG A 73 3.34 0.86 11.23
CA ARG A 73 3.50 1.34 12.61
C ARG A 73 2.24 1.05 13.38
N LEU A 74 2.41 0.72 14.66
CA LEU A 74 1.33 0.58 15.64
C LEU A 74 1.57 1.56 16.78
N GLY A 75 0.51 2.26 17.19
CA GLY A 75 0.49 3.17 18.32
C GLY A 75 -0.74 2.95 19.19
N ALA A 76 -0.68 3.43 20.43
CA ALA A 76 -1.81 3.50 21.34
C ALA A 76 -1.93 4.93 21.86
N THR A 77 -3.15 5.43 21.99
CA THR A 77 -3.43 6.71 22.66
C THR A 77 -3.92 6.43 24.08
N PRO A 78 -3.33 7.09 25.10
CA PRO A 78 -3.76 6.92 26.49
C PRO A 78 -5.08 7.65 26.81
N ASP A 79 -5.63 8.41 25.86
CA ASP A 79 -6.85 9.21 26.01
C ASP A 79 -6.83 10.07 27.28
N MET A 80 -7.88 10.09 28.10
CA MET A 80 -7.95 10.86 29.36
C MET A 80 -7.42 10.07 30.58
N ASN A 81 -6.51 9.13 30.37
CA ASN A 81 -6.06 8.21 31.41
C ASN A 81 -4.67 8.60 31.90
N PHE A 82 -4.48 8.54 33.22
CA PHE A 82 -3.26 9.04 33.88
C PHE A 82 -2.73 8.03 34.88
N GLY A 83 -1.44 7.73 34.80
CA GLY A 83 -0.72 7.00 35.84
C GLY A 83 0.74 7.42 35.93
N ILE A 84 1.35 7.07 37.06
CA ILE A 84 2.71 7.50 37.39
C ILE A 84 3.77 6.69 36.62
N ALA A 85 3.53 5.38 36.46
CA ALA A 85 4.43 4.48 35.73
C ALA A 85 4.01 4.25 34.28
N THR A 86 2.70 4.20 34.03
CA THR A 86 2.08 4.03 32.71
C THR A 86 0.72 4.68 32.70
N ASN A 87 0.25 5.09 31.52
CA ASN A 87 -1.09 5.62 31.33
C ASN A 87 -2.10 4.54 30.88
N TYR A 88 -1.66 3.29 30.76
CA TYR A 88 -2.48 2.15 30.34
C TYR A 88 -2.84 1.28 31.54
N GLY A 89 -4.12 1.04 31.77
CA GLY A 89 -4.67 0.34 32.93
C GLY A 89 -5.72 -0.68 32.51
N SER A 90 -5.73 -1.82 33.18
CA SER A 90 -6.68 -2.89 32.92
C SER A 90 -8.12 -2.42 33.08
N GLY A 91 -9.01 -2.85 32.18
CA GLY A 91 -10.42 -2.50 32.17
C GLY A 91 -10.74 -1.12 31.61
N CYS A 92 -9.74 -0.29 31.34
CA CYS A 92 -9.93 1.05 30.78
C CYS A 92 -9.80 1.05 29.25
N SER A 93 -10.44 2.01 28.59
CA SER A 93 -10.51 2.11 27.14
C SER A 93 -9.38 2.95 26.56
N TYR A 94 -8.83 2.50 25.44
CA TYR A 94 -7.77 3.15 24.67
C TYR A 94 -8.04 3.03 23.18
N THR A 95 -7.43 3.90 22.37
CA THR A 95 -7.46 3.75 20.91
C THR A 95 -6.13 3.22 20.40
N LEU A 96 -6.17 2.10 19.68
CA LEU A 96 -5.04 1.63 18.89
C LEU A 96 -5.11 2.22 17.48
N GLN A 97 -3.95 2.65 16.98
CA GLN A 97 -3.79 3.21 15.64
C GLN A 97 -2.74 2.42 14.87
N ALA A 98 -3.15 1.85 13.74
CA ALA A 98 -2.26 1.17 12.79
C ALA A 98 -2.10 2.00 11.52
N ASN A 99 -0.86 2.34 11.17
CA ASN A 99 -0.54 2.98 9.88
C ASN A 99 -0.48 1.91 8.79
N VAL A 100 -1.24 2.08 7.72
CA VAL A 100 -1.38 1.08 6.66
C VAL A 100 -0.82 1.54 5.32
N THR A 101 -0.42 0.60 4.47
CA THR A 101 -0.03 0.87 3.08
C THR A 101 -1.22 0.77 2.12
N ASP A 102 -2.19 -0.08 2.41
CA ASP A 102 -3.42 -0.23 1.64
C ASP A 102 -4.59 0.46 2.39
N PRO A 103 -5.24 1.50 1.83
CA PRO A 103 -6.27 2.25 2.54
C PRO A 103 -7.64 1.54 2.57
N VAL A 104 -7.80 0.38 1.93
CA VAL A 104 -9.08 -0.36 1.90
C VAL A 104 -9.00 -1.74 2.53
N ALA A 105 -7.80 -2.32 2.62
CA ALA A 105 -7.63 -3.63 3.25
C ALA A 105 -7.81 -3.55 4.79
N PRO A 106 -8.69 -4.38 5.39
CA PRO A 106 -8.94 -4.36 6.83
C PRO A 106 -7.71 -4.81 7.64
N VAL A 107 -7.62 -4.33 8.88
CA VAL A 107 -6.53 -4.64 9.82
C VAL A 107 -7.08 -5.45 10.98
N THR A 108 -6.43 -6.57 11.31
CA THR A 108 -6.72 -7.35 12.52
C THR A 108 -5.73 -6.94 13.61
N PHE A 109 -6.25 -6.63 14.79
CA PHE A 109 -5.48 -6.24 15.97
C PHE A 109 -5.48 -7.35 17.01
N TYR A 110 -4.37 -7.48 17.73
CA TYR A 110 -4.16 -8.49 18.74
C TYR A 110 -3.53 -7.92 19.99
N ASP A 111 -3.82 -8.54 21.12
CA ASP A 111 -3.19 -8.32 22.42
C ASP A 111 -2.63 -9.65 22.93
N ASN A 112 -1.31 -9.75 23.10
CA ASN A 112 -0.62 -10.99 23.48
C ASN A 112 -0.98 -12.18 22.57
N GLY A 113 -1.22 -11.90 21.29
CA GLY A 113 -1.64 -12.88 20.28
C GLY A 113 -3.14 -13.21 20.27
N ALA A 114 -3.92 -12.75 21.24
CA ALA A 114 -5.38 -12.89 21.23
C ALA A 114 -6.02 -11.79 20.36
N PRO A 115 -6.98 -12.12 19.47
CA PRO A 115 -7.60 -11.12 18.61
C PRO A 115 -8.46 -10.14 19.43
N ILE A 116 -8.21 -8.85 19.28
CA ILE A 116 -9.04 -7.76 19.83
C ILE A 116 -10.22 -7.51 18.89
N GLY A 117 -9.94 -7.50 17.57
CA GLY A 117 -10.95 -7.26 16.54
C GLY A 117 -10.35 -6.85 15.21
N VAL A 118 -11.23 -6.50 14.28
CA VAL A 118 -10.89 -6.09 12.90
C VAL A 118 -11.45 -4.69 12.65
N ALA A 119 -10.64 -3.80 12.09
CA ALA A 119 -11.07 -2.46 11.71
C ALA A 119 -10.67 -2.13 10.26
N PRO A 120 -11.58 -1.55 9.46
CA PRO A 120 -11.23 -0.99 8.16
C PRO A 120 -10.40 0.29 8.35
N PRO A 121 -9.47 0.61 7.44
CA PRO A 121 -8.81 1.91 7.45
C PRO A 121 -9.77 3.04 7.07
N GLY A 122 -9.62 4.19 7.73
CA GLY A 122 -10.28 5.45 7.37
C GLY A 122 -9.42 6.34 6.46
N GLY A 123 -8.55 5.74 5.65
CA GLY A 123 -7.47 6.40 4.92
C GLY A 123 -6.13 5.73 5.23
N ALA A 124 -5.13 6.50 5.66
CA ALA A 124 -3.80 5.98 6.01
C ALA A 124 -3.73 5.21 7.34
N TYR A 125 -4.84 5.15 8.09
CA TYR A 125 -4.89 4.60 9.43
C TYR A 125 -6.12 3.73 9.65
N ALA A 126 -5.95 2.60 10.34
CA ALA A 126 -7.03 1.84 10.96
C ALA A 126 -7.03 2.09 12.46
N LEU A 127 -8.22 2.29 13.04
CA LEU A 127 -8.42 2.61 14.45
C LEU A 127 -9.32 1.57 15.10
N ILE A 128 -8.98 1.11 16.31
CA ILE A 128 -9.83 0.23 17.10
C ILE A 128 -9.75 0.58 18.59
N THR A 129 -10.86 0.40 19.30
CA THR A 129 -10.88 0.46 20.76
C THR A 129 -10.24 -0.79 21.34
N TRP A 130 -9.31 -0.61 22.29
CA TRP A 130 -8.69 -1.67 23.06
C TRP A 130 -8.95 -1.47 24.55
N VAL A 131 -9.34 -2.56 25.22
CA VAL A 131 -9.53 -2.61 26.67
C VAL A 131 -8.68 -3.78 27.19
N PRO A 132 -7.54 -3.52 27.86
CA PRO A 132 -6.69 -4.58 28.39
C PRO A 132 -7.44 -5.34 29.49
N ALA A 133 -7.47 -6.67 29.42
CA ALA A 133 -8.22 -7.48 30.39
C ALA A 133 -7.53 -7.57 31.77
N VAL A 134 -6.19 -7.49 31.80
CA VAL A 134 -5.38 -7.71 33.01
C VAL A 134 -4.22 -6.71 33.07
N PRO A 135 -3.66 -6.45 34.25
CA PRO A 135 -2.35 -5.77 34.38
C PRO A 135 -1.20 -6.67 33.92
N GLY A 136 -0.08 -6.06 33.52
CA GLY A 136 1.14 -6.74 33.10
C GLY A 136 1.74 -6.13 31.84
N GLN A 137 2.70 -6.82 31.23
CA GLN A 137 3.24 -6.43 29.93
C GLN A 137 2.34 -6.93 28.81
N HIS A 138 1.97 -6.03 27.90
CA HIS A 138 1.15 -6.35 26.73
C HIS A 138 1.96 -6.16 25.45
N THR A 139 1.97 -7.20 24.61
CA THR A 139 2.48 -7.13 23.24
C THR A 139 1.30 -6.99 22.29
N LEU A 140 1.05 -5.75 21.89
CA LEU A 140 0.06 -5.44 20.88
C LEU A 140 0.64 -5.70 19.51
N SER A 141 -0.17 -6.25 18.61
CA SER A 141 0.22 -6.40 17.21
C SER A 141 -0.93 -6.14 16.25
N ALA A 142 -0.59 -5.78 15.03
CA ALA A 142 -1.56 -5.53 13.98
C ALA A 142 -1.07 -6.09 12.64
N VAL A 143 -1.97 -6.71 11.89
CA VAL A 143 -1.71 -7.32 10.58
C VAL A 143 -2.78 -6.87 9.60
N GLN A 144 -2.35 -6.38 8.44
CA GLN A 144 -3.27 -5.99 7.38
C GLN A 144 -3.64 -7.19 6.51
N ALA A 145 -4.89 -7.29 6.08
CA ALA A 145 -5.31 -8.32 5.13
C ALA A 145 -4.50 -8.20 3.82
N GLY A 146 -3.97 -9.33 3.33
CA GLY A 146 -3.06 -9.33 2.19
C GLY A 146 -1.59 -9.07 2.54
N GLN A 147 -1.24 -8.92 3.83
CA GLN A 147 0.14 -8.85 4.26
C GLN A 147 0.88 -10.17 4.00
N PRO A 148 2.07 -10.15 3.35
CA PRO A 148 2.83 -11.36 3.08
C PRO A 148 3.22 -12.06 4.39
N ALA A 149 3.12 -13.39 4.43
CA ALA A 149 3.42 -14.17 5.64
C ALA A 149 4.86 -14.01 6.15
N GLN A 150 5.80 -13.67 5.26
CA GLN A 150 7.20 -13.41 5.59
C GLN A 150 7.42 -12.03 6.20
N MET A 151 6.46 -11.11 6.09
CA MET A 151 6.54 -9.77 6.65
C MET A 151 6.04 -9.79 8.10
N PRO A 152 6.87 -9.38 9.08
CA PRO A 152 6.46 -9.39 10.48
C PRO A 152 5.29 -8.43 10.74
N ALA A 153 4.45 -8.78 11.70
CA ALA A 153 3.42 -7.87 12.20
C ALA A 153 4.06 -6.61 12.81
N ALA A 154 3.39 -5.46 12.72
CA ALA A 154 3.78 -4.30 13.50
C ALA A 154 3.44 -4.57 14.97
N THR A 155 4.40 -4.33 15.87
CA THR A 155 4.25 -4.61 17.29
C THR A 155 4.47 -3.37 18.14
N LEU A 156 3.73 -3.27 19.24
CA LEU A 156 3.90 -2.27 20.30
C LEU A 156 3.87 -2.99 21.65
N VAL A 157 4.93 -2.83 22.44
CA VAL A 157 4.99 -3.38 23.79
C VAL A 157 4.80 -2.25 24.78
N LEU A 158 3.84 -2.39 25.70
CA LEU A 158 3.62 -1.39 26.74
C LEU A 158 3.17 -2.04 28.07
N PRO A 159 3.55 -1.46 29.22
CA PRO A 159 3.11 -1.90 30.52
C PRO A 159 1.69 -1.43 30.80
N VAL A 160 0.89 -2.31 31.37
CA VAL A 160 -0.49 -2.07 31.81
C VAL A 160 -0.56 -2.21 33.33
N GLY A 161 -0.97 -1.14 34.01
CA GLY A 161 -1.25 -1.13 35.44
C GLY A 161 -2.67 -1.59 35.77
N THR A 162 -3.07 -1.40 37.02
CA THR A 162 -4.47 -1.58 37.44
C THR A 162 -5.26 -0.31 37.13
N GLY A 163 -6.31 -0.43 36.34
CA GLY A 163 -7.20 0.69 36.00
C GLY A 163 -8.30 0.91 37.05
N ILE A 164 -8.52 2.17 37.43
CA ILE A 164 -9.59 2.62 38.32
C ILE A 164 -10.42 3.66 37.57
N HIS A 165 -11.68 3.32 37.28
CA HIS A 165 -12.59 4.19 36.54
C HIS A 165 -13.01 5.39 37.39
N LEU A 166 -12.77 6.60 36.87
CA LEU A 166 -13.26 7.86 37.41
C LEU A 166 -14.15 8.54 36.36
N GLY A 167 -15.40 8.05 36.25
CA GLY A 167 -16.30 8.48 35.18
C GLY A 167 -15.78 8.03 33.82
N TYR A 168 -15.48 8.99 32.94
CA TYR A 168 -14.92 8.75 31.59
C TYR A 168 -13.39 8.68 31.56
N ALA A 169 -12.73 9.03 32.66
CA ALA A 169 -11.27 8.94 32.80
C ALA A 169 -10.89 7.68 33.57
N CYS A 170 -9.61 7.31 33.52
CA CYS A 170 -9.05 6.22 34.29
C CYS A 170 -7.78 6.65 35.02
N LEU A 171 -7.74 6.41 36.33
CA LEU A 171 -6.48 6.43 37.07
C LEU A 171 -5.81 5.07 36.96
N VAL A 172 -4.50 5.09 36.74
CA VAL A 172 -3.71 3.88 36.60
C VAL A 172 -2.71 3.77 37.75
N ALA A 173 -2.80 2.65 38.47
CA ALA A 173 -1.91 2.31 39.58
C ALA A 173 -0.97 1.16 39.20
N GLY A 174 0.33 1.32 39.46
CA GLY A 174 1.36 0.38 39.02
C GLY A 174 1.61 0.43 37.51
N GLY A 175 2.36 -0.55 37.01
CA GLY A 175 2.82 -0.61 35.62
C GLY A 175 4.29 -0.99 35.53
#